data_AF-A0A8H7R0D8-F1
#
_entry.id   AF-A0A8H7R0D8-F1
#
_cell.length_a   1.000
_cell.length_b   1.000
_cell.length_c   1.000
_cell.angle_alpha   90.00
_cell.angle_beta   90.00
_cell.angle_gamma   90.00
#
_symmetry.space_group_name_H-M   'P 1'
#
loop_
_entity.id
_entity.type
_entity.pdbx_description
1 polymer ?
#
loop_
_entity_poly.entity_id
_entity_poly.type
_entity_poly.pdbx_seq_one_letter_code
_entity_poly.pdbx_strand_id
1 'polypeptide(L)'
;MVLVTLDQNINASLKKAEIIPHIVPEGFSPSTLVSVNYPTEDVALGNFIKPSDSDKAPTVTFVAPDTDAQYTLLMVDPDAPSKENPKFGPYRHWVNVNIPSDADFTQASELAPYIGPGPPPNTGDHRYIFLIYKQPTKDADFHTLEEQPNNWDFKSFVQSNRLELVGVNFFISRNDIIPKMTQVLIVGCIDFATEDYERLCKKYSIEYYSSKSRQEFFEDCATKYKDVPIIYRTPESQSVVGPFDSELVSHLPSSLRYIVYCGAGYDSIDVSACAQKKIMVSHTPVAVDDATADIAAILILNCCRNVLAASENLRQGRWRSGVRMGTDPQGKILGVLGAGGIGRTLAKRMSGFDLGKIQYYNRNRLSLELEQESNLHYVSFETLLKTSDIISVHCPLNAATTHLISYKEFAMMKDNVIVVNTARGKVINEAALINALERGKVLAAGLDVFEEEPKISPGLLSHPRSVLLPHIGTFTNESQYKMEKLVLDNMVAALEQDTLLTPVPEHKHFFSHNK
;
A
#
# COMPACT_ATOMS: atom_id res chain seq x y z
N MET A 1 -29.91 -33.87 36.46
CA MET A 1 -30.28 -33.14 35.23
C MET A 1 -29.11 -32.36 34.62
N VAL A 2 -28.12 -31.89 35.41
CA VAL A 2 -26.92 -31.18 34.92
C VAL A 2 -25.85 -32.10 34.29
N LEU A 3 -25.64 -33.32 34.82
CA LEU A 3 -24.64 -34.27 34.28
C LEU A 3 -25.00 -34.81 32.86
N VAL A 4 -26.28 -35.11 32.59
CA VAL A 4 -26.72 -35.65 31.29
C VAL A 4 -26.47 -34.65 30.14
N THR A 5 -26.57 -33.35 30.41
CA THR A 5 -26.29 -32.27 29.43
C THR A 5 -24.80 -32.03 29.20
N LEU A 6 -23.93 -32.36 30.17
CA LEU A 6 -22.47 -32.27 30.02
C LEU A 6 -21.91 -33.46 29.23
N ASP A 7 -22.39 -34.67 29.51
CA ASP A 7 -21.98 -35.89 28.79
C ASP A 7 -22.31 -35.81 27.28
N GLN A 8 -23.47 -35.23 26.94
CA GLN A 8 -23.86 -35.01 25.54
C GLN A 8 -22.95 -34.00 24.84
N ASN A 9 -22.47 -32.97 25.54
CA ASN A 9 -21.65 -31.91 24.96
C ASN A 9 -20.19 -32.36 24.71
N ILE A 10 -19.62 -33.15 25.63
CA ILE A 10 -18.29 -33.75 25.46
C ILE A 10 -18.31 -34.73 24.29
N ASN A 11 -19.24 -35.69 24.29
CA ASN A 11 -19.31 -36.68 23.21
C ASN A 11 -19.64 -36.07 21.85
N ALA A 12 -20.47 -35.02 21.80
CA ALA A 12 -20.71 -34.27 20.56
C ALA A 12 -19.43 -33.58 20.06
N SER A 13 -18.66 -32.95 20.94
CA SER A 13 -17.41 -32.27 20.60
C SER A 13 -16.34 -33.26 20.13
N LEU A 14 -16.19 -34.40 20.81
CA LEU A 14 -15.27 -35.47 20.42
C LEU A 14 -15.63 -36.10 19.07
N LYS A 15 -16.92 -36.32 18.79
CA LYS A 15 -17.39 -36.81 17.48
C LYS A 15 -17.16 -35.77 16.38
N LYS A 16 -17.47 -34.50 16.65
CA LYS A 16 -17.25 -33.39 15.69
C LYS A 16 -15.78 -33.25 15.32
N ALA A 17 -14.89 -33.48 16.28
CA ALA A 17 -13.44 -33.45 16.06
C ALA A 17 -12.86 -34.78 15.56
N GLU A 18 -13.69 -35.79 15.25
CA GLU A 18 -13.26 -37.12 14.79
C GLU A 18 -12.29 -37.83 15.76
N ILE A 19 -12.41 -37.55 17.06
CA ILE A 19 -11.63 -38.20 18.13
C ILE A 19 -12.26 -39.56 18.48
N ILE A 20 -13.60 -39.65 18.41
CA ILE A 20 -14.35 -40.91 18.44
C ILE A 20 -14.60 -41.36 16.99
N PRO A 21 -14.33 -42.64 16.61
CA PRO A 21 -13.84 -43.75 17.44
C PRO A 21 -12.30 -43.91 17.47
N HIS A 22 -11.55 -42.98 16.88
CA HIS A 22 -10.14 -43.17 16.51
C HIS A 22 -9.19 -43.28 17.71
N ILE A 23 -9.32 -42.37 18.67
CA ILE A 23 -8.51 -42.30 19.90
C ILE A 23 -9.34 -42.70 21.11
N VAL A 24 -10.60 -42.27 21.13
CA VAL A 24 -11.57 -42.59 22.17
C VAL A 24 -12.57 -43.61 21.60
N PRO A 25 -12.87 -44.72 22.30
CA PRO A 25 -13.75 -45.75 21.78
C PRO A 25 -15.20 -45.27 21.62
N GLU A 26 -15.93 -45.90 20.69
CA GLU A 26 -17.37 -45.72 20.57
C GLU A 26 -18.09 -46.11 21.87
N GLY A 27 -19.09 -45.32 22.26
CA GLY A 27 -19.85 -45.56 23.49
C GLY A 27 -19.16 -45.08 24.78
N PHE A 28 -18.00 -44.43 24.69
CA PHE A 28 -17.36 -43.79 25.85
C PHE A 28 -18.30 -42.79 26.54
N SER A 29 -18.37 -42.87 27.87
CA SER A 29 -19.04 -41.90 28.72
C SER A 29 -18.04 -41.47 29.81
N PRO A 30 -17.65 -40.20 29.86
CA PRO A 30 -16.69 -39.74 30.86
C PRO A 30 -17.27 -39.91 32.27
N SER A 31 -16.46 -40.45 33.19
CA SER A 31 -16.80 -40.52 34.61
C SER A 31 -16.21 -39.34 35.40
N THR A 32 -15.34 -38.54 34.76
CA THR A 32 -14.83 -37.28 35.31
C THR A 32 -14.64 -36.21 34.23
N LEU A 33 -14.65 -34.95 34.67
CA LEU A 33 -14.29 -33.80 33.84
C LEU A 33 -12.80 -33.51 34.00
N VAL A 34 -12.13 -33.26 32.88
CA VAL A 34 -10.71 -32.92 32.85
C VAL A 34 -10.58 -31.44 32.51
N SER A 35 -10.06 -30.66 33.45
CA SER A 35 -9.71 -29.25 33.23
C SER A 35 -8.23 -29.14 32.93
N VAL A 36 -7.89 -28.47 31.84
CA VAL A 36 -6.50 -28.21 31.43
C VAL A 36 -6.34 -26.72 31.22
N ASN A 37 -5.43 -26.11 31.95
CA ASN A 37 -5.26 -24.66 31.98
C ASN A 37 -3.81 -24.32 31.65
N TYR A 38 -3.59 -23.66 30.52
CA TYR A 38 -2.32 -23.02 30.22
C TYR A 38 -2.26 -21.65 30.91
N PRO A 39 -1.07 -21.04 31.09
CA PRO A 39 -0.96 -19.72 31.72
C PRO A 39 -1.77 -18.60 31.04
N THR A 40 -2.07 -18.75 29.74
CA THR A 40 -2.72 -17.74 28.91
C THR A 40 -4.14 -18.12 28.48
N GLU A 41 -4.47 -19.40 28.43
CA GLU A 41 -5.77 -19.87 27.91
C GLU A 41 -6.16 -21.24 28.47
N ASP A 42 -7.45 -21.45 28.72
CA ASP A 42 -8.00 -22.72 29.16
C ASP A 42 -8.38 -23.61 27.96
N VAL A 43 -8.26 -24.92 28.11
CA VAL A 43 -8.68 -25.89 27.10
C VAL A 43 -10.19 -26.15 27.23
N ALA A 44 -10.92 -25.87 26.15
CA ALA A 44 -12.38 -25.93 26.08
C ALA A 44 -12.86 -26.79 24.88
N LEU A 45 -12.63 -28.11 24.95
CA LEU A 45 -13.21 -29.12 24.06
C LEU A 45 -13.18 -28.74 22.56
N GLY A 46 -11.99 -28.37 22.08
CA GLY A 46 -11.75 -28.04 20.67
C GLY A 46 -11.62 -26.55 20.36
N ASN A 47 -11.41 -25.69 21.36
CA ASN A 47 -10.94 -24.32 21.11
C ASN A 47 -9.56 -24.32 20.45
N PHE A 48 -9.21 -23.19 19.85
CA PHE A 48 -7.93 -23.02 19.19
C PHE A 48 -6.91 -22.41 20.16
N ILE A 49 -5.73 -23.04 20.32
CA ILE A 49 -4.63 -22.49 21.12
C ILE A 49 -3.36 -22.44 20.25
N LYS A 50 -2.66 -21.30 20.26
CA LYS A 50 -1.44 -21.13 19.46
C LYS A 50 -0.29 -21.99 20.02
N PRO A 51 0.66 -22.43 19.18
CA PRO A 51 1.85 -23.14 19.65
C PRO A 51 2.65 -22.36 20.72
N SER A 52 2.75 -21.03 20.57
CA SER A 52 3.44 -20.16 21.55
C SER A 52 2.77 -20.12 22.92
N ASP A 53 1.46 -20.34 22.96
CA ASP A 53 0.63 -20.19 24.16
C ASP A 53 0.53 -21.54 24.91
N SER A 54 1.12 -22.59 24.35
CA SER A 54 1.13 -23.96 24.85
C SER A 54 2.55 -24.56 24.88
N ASP A 55 3.59 -23.72 24.88
CA ASP A 55 5.00 -24.13 24.89
C ASP A 55 5.45 -24.81 26.19
N LYS A 56 4.74 -24.52 27.29
CA LYS A 56 4.97 -25.07 28.64
C LYS A 56 3.83 -25.99 29.07
N ALA A 57 4.16 -26.95 29.93
CA ALA A 57 3.19 -27.89 30.47
C ALA A 57 2.04 -27.15 31.17
N PRO A 58 0.77 -27.51 30.88
CA PRO A 58 -0.39 -26.92 31.54
C PRO A 58 -0.61 -27.51 32.94
N THR A 59 -1.42 -26.84 33.74
CA THR A 59 -1.99 -27.43 34.96
C THR A 59 -3.20 -28.29 34.59
N VAL A 60 -3.19 -29.56 34.98
CA VAL A 60 -4.28 -30.50 34.75
C VAL A 60 -4.96 -30.84 36.07
N THR A 61 -6.29 -30.75 36.12
CA THR A 61 -7.09 -31.16 37.27
C THR A 61 -8.28 -32.01 36.84
N PHE A 62 -8.69 -32.95 37.70
CA PHE A 62 -9.87 -33.78 37.51
C PHE A 62 -10.38 -34.26 38.87
N VAL A 63 -11.65 -34.70 38.93
CA VAL A 63 -12.22 -35.31 40.14
C VAL A 63 -12.11 -36.82 40.00
N ALA A 64 -11.26 -37.47 40.79
CA ALA A 64 -11.08 -38.91 40.74
C ALA A 64 -12.41 -39.67 40.98
N PRO A 65 -12.88 -40.50 40.04
CA PRO A 65 -14.08 -41.32 40.24
C PRO A 65 -13.92 -42.37 41.35
N ASP A 66 -12.68 -42.79 41.60
CA ASP A 66 -12.28 -43.72 42.65
C ASP A 66 -11.14 -43.11 43.48
N THR A 67 -11.41 -42.85 44.76
CA THR A 67 -10.46 -42.24 45.71
C THR A 67 -9.37 -43.20 46.15
N ASP A 68 -9.53 -44.49 45.89
CA ASP A 68 -8.55 -45.54 46.18
C ASP A 68 -7.81 -46.00 44.92
N ALA A 69 -7.87 -45.24 43.83
CA ALA A 69 -7.11 -45.50 42.62
C ALA A 69 -6.02 -44.45 42.38
N GLN A 70 -5.05 -44.83 41.55
CA GLN A 70 -4.14 -43.91 40.88
C GLN A 70 -4.49 -43.80 39.41
N TYR A 71 -4.01 -42.74 38.77
CA TYR A 71 -4.38 -42.38 37.42
C TYR A 71 -3.16 -42.15 36.54
N THR A 72 -3.37 -42.25 35.23
CA THR A 72 -2.40 -41.98 34.18
C THR A 72 -2.93 -40.85 33.29
N LEU A 73 -2.11 -39.83 33.05
CA LEU A 73 -2.35 -38.79 32.06
C LEU A 73 -1.56 -39.09 30.80
N LEU A 74 -2.23 -39.11 29.65
CA LEU A 74 -1.60 -39.14 28.33
C LEU A 74 -2.00 -37.88 27.54
N MET A 75 -1.01 -37.20 26.94
CA MET A 75 -1.23 -36.18 25.92
C MET A 75 -0.73 -36.69 24.56
N VAL A 76 -1.60 -36.67 23.54
CA VAL A 76 -1.29 -37.21 22.21
C VAL A 76 -1.74 -36.29 21.07
N ASP A 77 -1.02 -36.36 19.95
CA ASP A 77 -1.39 -35.75 18.67
C ASP A 77 -1.66 -36.86 17.63
N PRO A 78 -2.93 -37.16 17.28
CA PRO A 78 -3.28 -38.17 16.30
C PRO A 78 -3.01 -37.73 14.86
N ASP A 79 -2.71 -36.45 14.64
CA ASP A 79 -2.59 -35.84 13.31
C ASP A 79 -1.12 -35.71 12.86
N ALA A 80 -0.14 -36.13 13.66
CA ALA A 80 1.26 -35.97 13.27
C ALA A 80 1.67 -36.83 12.04
N PRO A 81 2.34 -36.28 10.99
CA PRO A 81 2.70 -34.87 10.80
C PRO A 81 1.61 -34.03 10.10
N SER A 82 0.58 -34.63 9.49
CA SER A 82 -0.64 -33.93 9.08
C SER A 82 -1.86 -34.84 9.20
N LYS A 83 -3.05 -34.24 9.38
CA LYS A 83 -4.31 -34.98 9.49
C LYS A 83 -4.60 -35.87 8.27
N GLU A 84 -4.20 -35.44 7.08
CA GLU A 84 -4.38 -36.16 5.82
C GLU A 84 -3.45 -37.38 5.69
N ASN A 85 -2.30 -37.36 6.38
CA ASN A 85 -1.32 -38.45 6.37
C ASN A 85 -0.65 -38.60 7.75
N PRO A 86 -1.38 -39.11 8.76
CA PRO A 86 -0.94 -39.11 10.15
C PRO A 86 0.04 -40.26 10.46
N LYS A 87 1.14 -40.34 9.72
CA LYS A 87 2.11 -41.45 9.79
C LYS A 87 2.72 -41.64 11.19
N PHE A 88 2.81 -40.57 11.98
CA PHE A 88 3.41 -40.55 13.32
C PHE A 88 2.36 -40.44 14.43
N GLY A 89 1.06 -40.42 14.08
CA GLY A 89 -0.04 -40.33 15.04
C GLY A 89 -0.42 -41.71 15.62
N PRO A 90 -0.75 -41.82 16.92
CA PRO A 90 -0.71 -40.77 17.94
C PRO A 90 0.71 -40.48 18.43
N TYR A 91 1.19 -39.26 18.19
CA TYR A 91 2.51 -38.80 18.65
C TYR A 91 2.45 -38.52 20.16
N ARG A 92 3.44 -39.02 20.90
CA ARG A 92 3.50 -38.88 22.37
C ARG A 92 3.96 -37.47 22.77
N HIS A 93 3.08 -36.69 23.40
CA HIS A 93 3.43 -35.36 23.92
C HIS A 93 3.73 -35.34 25.42
N TRP A 94 3.04 -36.15 26.23
CA TRP A 94 3.25 -36.17 27.67
C TRP A 94 2.69 -37.44 28.31
N VAL A 95 3.41 -38.03 29.27
CA VAL A 95 2.95 -39.22 30.00
C VAL A 95 3.31 -39.09 31.49
N ASN A 96 2.29 -39.02 32.33
CA ASN A 96 2.43 -39.12 33.79
C ASN A 96 1.62 -40.31 34.30
N VAL A 97 2.21 -41.08 35.21
CA VAL A 97 1.58 -42.25 35.84
C VAL A 97 1.61 -42.12 37.35
N ASN A 98 0.89 -43.00 38.03
CA ASN A 98 0.79 -43.04 39.49
C ASN A 98 0.29 -41.71 40.09
N ILE A 99 -0.55 -40.97 39.33
CA ILE A 99 -1.15 -39.72 39.78
C ILE A 99 -2.15 -40.05 40.91
N PRO A 100 -2.01 -39.48 42.11
CA PRO A 100 -2.93 -39.74 43.23
C PRO A 100 -4.34 -39.21 42.95
N SER A 101 -5.32 -39.68 43.72
CA SER A 101 -6.74 -39.34 43.54
C SER A 101 -7.10 -37.87 43.82
N ASP A 102 -6.23 -37.14 44.52
CA ASP A 102 -6.34 -35.68 44.72
C ASP A 102 -5.77 -34.87 43.53
N ALA A 103 -5.32 -35.56 42.47
CA ALA A 103 -4.73 -35.00 41.27
C ALA A 103 -3.47 -34.15 41.53
N ASP A 104 -2.72 -34.44 42.61
CA ASP A 104 -1.41 -33.81 42.84
C ASP A 104 -0.32 -34.42 41.94
N PHE A 105 -0.08 -33.76 40.80
CA PHE A 105 0.95 -34.17 39.84
C PHE A 105 2.38 -34.11 40.39
N THR A 106 2.63 -33.43 41.52
CA THR A 106 3.98 -33.43 42.13
C THR A 106 4.37 -34.77 42.73
N GLN A 107 3.39 -35.64 42.98
CA GLN A 107 3.57 -37.01 43.46
C GLN A 107 3.51 -38.05 42.31
N ALA A 108 3.23 -37.61 41.08
CA ALA A 108 3.19 -38.48 39.91
C ALA A 108 4.59 -38.85 39.44
N SER A 109 4.68 -39.96 38.71
CA SER A 109 5.89 -40.36 38.00
C SER A 109 5.79 -39.92 36.53
N GLU A 110 6.67 -39.01 36.11
CA GLU A 110 6.74 -38.57 34.70
C GLU A 110 7.52 -39.62 33.88
N LEU A 111 6.83 -40.36 33.02
CA LEU A 111 7.47 -41.35 32.13
C LEU A 111 7.95 -40.74 30.82
N ALA A 112 7.30 -39.67 30.36
CA ALA A 112 7.73 -38.92 29.20
C ALA A 112 7.51 -37.42 29.47
N PRO A 113 8.54 -36.58 29.29
CA PRO A 113 8.44 -35.15 29.57
C PRO A 113 7.48 -34.46 28.60
N TYR A 114 6.95 -33.31 29.03
CA TYR A 114 6.08 -32.49 28.21
C TYR A 114 6.80 -31.98 26.95
N ILE A 115 6.22 -32.28 25.78
CA ILE A 115 6.57 -31.69 24.50
C ILE A 115 5.39 -30.81 24.09
N GLY A 116 5.61 -29.51 23.96
CA GLY A 116 4.56 -28.58 23.53
C GLY A 116 4.05 -28.86 22.10
N PRO A 117 2.83 -28.43 21.76
CA PRO A 117 2.33 -28.44 20.38
C PRO A 117 3.30 -27.77 19.42
N GLY A 118 3.58 -28.46 18.32
CA GLY A 118 4.47 -27.95 17.28
C GLY A 118 4.11 -28.53 15.93
N PRO A 119 2.87 -28.30 15.43
CA PRO A 119 2.47 -28.84 14.16
C PRO A 119 3.42 -28.32 13.06
N PRO A 120 3.83 -29.14 12.08
CA PRO A 120 4.68 -28.67 11.01
C PRO A 120 4.03 -27.52 10.22
N PRO A 121 4.81 -26.63 9.59
CA PRO A 121 4.25 -25.53 8.83
C PRO A 121 3.32 -25.99 7.70
N ASN A 122 2.15 -25.36 7.59
CA ASN A 122 1.16 -25.60 6.52
C ASN A 122 0.58 -27.03 6.48
N THR A 123 0.56 -27.78 7.58
CA THR A 123 -0.09 -29.10 7.68
C THR A 123 -1.53 -29.06 8.17
N GLY A 124 -2.08 -27.85 8.33
CA GLY A 124 -3.45 -27.63 8.79
C GLY A 124 -3.59 -27.74 10.31
N ASP A 125 -4.80 -28.08 10.74
CA ASP A 125 -5.18 -28.18 12.14
C ASP A 125 -4.77 -29.54 12.73
N HIS A 126 -4.09 -29.51 13.88
CA HIS A 126 -3.74 -30.70 14.67
C HIS A 126 -4.53 -30.71 15.99
N ARG A 127 -4.96 -31.90 16.41
CA ARG A 127 -5.72 -32.11 17.65
C ARG A 127 -4.76 -32.55 18.76
N TYR A 128 -4.78 -31.85 19.89
CA TYR A 128 -3.99 -32.21 21.06
C TYR A 128 -4.92 -32.70 22.17
N ILE A 129 -4.82 -33.98 22.49
CA ILE A 129 -5.82 -34.70 23.29
C ILE A 129 -5.22 -35.10 24.63
N PHE A 130 -5.84 -34.69 25.72
CA PHE A 130 -5.54 -35.12 27.08
C PHE A 130 -6.49 -36.24 27.50
N LEU A 131 -5.94 -37.34 27.95
CA LEU A 131 -6.67 -38.55 28.32
C LEU A 131 -6.28 -38.93 29.76
N ILE A 132 -7.28 -39.06 30.64
CA ILE A 132 -7.09 -39.57 32.00
C ILE A 132 -7.58 -41.01 32.06
N TYR A 133 -6.71 -41.91 32.47
CA TYR A 133 -7.00 -43.32 32.69
C TYR A 133 -6.89 -43.69 34.16
N LYS A 134 -7.79 -44.54 34.63
CA LYS A 134 -7.67 -45.23 35.92
C LYS A 134 -6.72 -46.42 35.79
N GLN A 135 -5.82 -46.57 36.75
CA GLN A 135 -4.91 -47.72 36.85
C GLN A 135 -5.57 -48.90 37.56
N PRO A 136 -5.21 -50.16 37.22
CA PRO A 136 -5.80 -51.35 37.83
C PRO A 136 -5.35 -51.56 39.29
N THR A 137 -4.17 -51.07 39.66
CA THR A 137 -3.57 -51.16 40.99
C THR A 137 -2.84 -49.87 41.34
N LYS A 138 -2.73 -49.54 42.64
CA LYS A 138 -1.82 -48.50 43.12
C LYS A 138 -0.37 -48.96 42.94
N ASP A 139 0.52 -48.01 42.74
CA ASP A 139 1.97 -48.15 42.61
C ASP A 139 2.36 -49.20 41.55
N ALA A 140 1.64 -49.15 40.42
CA ALA A 140 1.95 -50.01 39.29
C ALA A 140 3.36 -49.70 38.76
N ASP A 141 4.10 -50.76 38.46
CA ASP A 141 5.44 -50.65 37.89
C ASP A 141 5.31 -50.42 36.37
N PHE A 142 5.55 -49.17 35.95
CA PHE A 142 5.55 -48.80 34.54
C PHE A 142 6.97 -48.82 34.00
N HIS A 143 7.17 -49.54 32.90
CA HIS A 143 8.45 -49.51 32.19
C HIS A 143 8.74 -48.13 31.61
N THR A 144 10.01 -47.74 31.64
CA THR A 144 10.49 -46.51 31.01
C THR A 144 10.24 -46.53 29.51
N LEU A 145 9.78 -45.41 28.98
CA LEU A 145 9.46 -45.25 27.56
C LEU A 145 10.70 -44.81 26.78
N GLU A 146 11.56 -45.76 26.40
CA GLU A 146 12.83 -45.49 25.69
C GLU A 146 12.65 -45.18 24.19
N GLU A 147 11.49 -45.51 23.60
CA GLU A 147 11.24 -45.25 22.19
C GLU A 147 11.05 -43.75 21.90
N GLN A 148 11.33 -43.35 20.66
CA GLN A 148 11.05 -41.99 20.21
C GLN A 148 9.54 -41.71 20.21
N PRO A 149 9.10 -40.46 20.49
CA PRO A 149 7.68 -40.12 20.56
C PRO A 149 6.82 -40.51 19.36
N ASN A 150 7.41 -40.53 18.15
CA ASN A 150 6.75 -40.90 16.90
C ASN A 150 6.70 -42.41 16.61
N ASN A 151 7.38 -43.23 17.41
CA ASN A 151 7.40 -44.69 17.31
C ASN A 151 6.64 -45.37 18.47
N TRP A 152 5.98 -44.58 19.32
CA TRP A 152 5.26 -45.09 20.48
C TRP A 152 3.92 -45.71 20.09
N ASP A 153 3.70 -46.96 20.50
CA ASP A 153 2.39 -47.60 20.33
C ASP A 153 1.47 -47.29 21.51
N PHE A 154 0.72 -46.20 21.36
CA PHE A 154 -0.30 -45.75 22.30
C PHE A 154 -1.29 -46.86 22.68
N LYS A 155 -1.78 -47.65 21.71
CA LYS A 155 -2.82 -48.66 21.97
C LYS A 155 -2.25 -49.82 22.77
N SER A 156 -1.06 -50.30 22.39
CA SER A 156 -0.37 -51.35 23.13
C SER A 156 -0.05 -50.92 24.55
N PHE A 157 0.37 -49.68 24.78
CA PHE A 157 0.63 -49.14 26.12
C PHE A 157 -0.62 -49.15 27.01
N VAL A 158 -1.77 -48.68 26.50
CA VAL A 158 -3.04 -48.69 27.24
C VAL A 158 -3.47 -50.11 27.58
N GLN A 159 -3.35 -51.03 26.61
CA GLN A 159 -3.77 -52.43 26.78
C GLN A 159 -2.86 -53.21 27.74
N SER A 160 -1.53 -53.09 27.61
CA SER A 160 -0.58 -53.83 28.46
C SER A 160 -0.68 -53.45 29.93
N ASN A 161 -0.97 -52.17 30.19
CA ASN A 161 -1.13 -51.63 31.54
C ASN A 161 -2.57 -51.69 32.05
N ARG A 162 -3.50 -52.26 31.27
CA ARG A 162 -4.94 -52.43 31.61
C ARG A 162 -5.59 -51.11 32.08
N LEU A 163 -5.29 -50.04 31.37
CA LEU A 163 -5.75 -48.69 31.70
C LEU A 163 -7.21 -48.49 31.26
N GLU A 164 -8.05 -47.96 32.15
CA GLU A 164 -9.46 -47.67 31.90
C GLU A 164 -9.68 -46.18 31.67
N LEU A 165 -10.16 -45.75 30.50
CA LEU A 165 -10.37 -44.33 30.19
C LEU A 165 -11.51 -43.76 31.04
N VAL A 166 -11.25 -42.66 31.76
CA VAL A 166 -12.23 -42.03 32.66
C VAL A 166 -12.55 -40.58 32.30
N GLY A 167 -11.65 -39.87 31.61
CA GLY A 167 -11.84 -38.47 31.25
C GLY A 167 -11.05 -38.04 30.01
N VAL A 168 -11.56 -37.06 29.27
CA VAL A 168 -10.95 -36.53 28.03
C VAL A 168 -11.17 -35.03 27.94
N ASN A 169 -10.17 -34.30 27.47
CA ASN A 169 -10.29 -32.92 26.97
C ASN A 169 -9.32 -32.71 25.80
N PHE A 170 -9.53 -31.71 24.96
CA PHE A 170 -8.66 -31.45 23.80
C PHE A 170 -8.78 -30.00 23.30
N PHE A 171 -7.76 -29.56 22.55
CA PHE A 171 -7.78 -28.33 21.77
C PHE A 171 -7.23 -28.57 20.36
N ILE A 172 -7.33 -27.55 19.51
CA ILE A 172 -6.80 -27.52 18.16
C ILE A 172 -5.64 -26.53 18.09
N SER A 173 -4.55 -26.89 17.43
CA SER A 173 -3.46 -25.96 17.14
C SER A 173 -3.02 -26.06 15.68
N ARG A 174 -2.53 -24.97 15.11
CA ARG A 174 -2.00 -24.92 13.75
C ARG A 174 -0.77 -24.04 13.68
N ASN A 175 0.12 -24.38 12.75
CA ASN A 175 1.32 -23.62 12.46
C ASN A 175 1.20 -23.06 11.04
N ASP A 176 0.32 -22.06 10.91
CA ASP A 176 0.28 -21.25 9.70
C ASP A 176 1.47 -20.31 9.71
N ILE A 177 2.36 -20.45 8.73
CA ILE A 177 3.18 -19.30 8.34
C ILE A 177 2.21 -18.35 7.62
N ILE A 178 1.53 -17.49 8.37
CA ILE A 178 0.89 -16.31 7.78
C ILE A 178 2.06 -15.53 7.17
N PRO A 179 2.15 -15.39 5.84
CA PRO A 179 3.19 -14.55 5.26
C PRO A 179 3.01 -13.18 5.91
N LYS A 180 4.06 -12.63 6.53
CA LYS A 180 4.05 -11.25 7.02
C LYS A 180 3.66 -10.40 5.80
N MET A 181 2.41 -9.95 5.74
CA MET A 181 1.92 -9.19 4.60
C MET A 181 2.87 -8.01 4.42
N THR A 182 3.36 -7.82 3.20
CA THR A 182 4.31 -6.75 2.93
C THR A 182 3.67 -5.42 3.30
N GLN A 183 4.37 -4.62 4.12
CA GLN A 183 3.86 -3.36 4.63
C GLN A 183 3.96 -2.29 3.54
N VAL A 184 2.85 -1.62 3.26
CA VAL A 184 2.78 -0.48 2.35
C VAL A 184 2.46 0.74 3.20
N LEU A 185 3.26 1.81 3.09
CA LEU A 185 2.95 3.08 3.71
C LEU A 185 2.31 4.03 2.70
N ILE A 186 1.10 4.49 2.99
CA ILE A 186 0.43 5.56 2.25
C ILE A 186 0.73 6.90 2.92
N VAL A 187 1.45 7.76 2.22
CA VAL A 187 1.75 9.16 2.57
C VAL A 187 0.91 10.06 1.68
N GLY A 188 -0.38 10.18 2.02
CA GLY A 188 -1.39 10.84 1.20
C GLY A 188 -2.75 10.14 1.34
N CYS A 189 -3.56 10.18 0.28
CA CYS A 189 -4.86 9.51 0.20
C CYS A 189 -5.03 8.74 -1.13
N ILE A 190 -6.01 7.83 -1.13
CA ILE A 190 -6.52 7.16 -2.32
C ILE A 190 -8.03 7.36 -2.29
N ASP A 191 -8.55 8.20 -3.17
CA ASP A 191 -9.94 8.66 -3.14
C ASP A 191 -10.76 8.17 -4.35
N PHE A 192 -10.11 7.79 -5.44
CA PHE A 192 -10.74 7.50 -6.73
C PHE A 192 -10.63 6.04 -7.17
N ALA A 193 -9.49 5.38 -6.95
CA ALA A 193 -9.25 3.96 -7.29
C ALA A 193 -9.64 3.03 -6.12
N THR A 194 -10.82 3.23 -5.55
CA THR A 194 -11.27 2.56 -4.31
C THR A 194 -11.42 1.04 -4.47
N GLU A 195 -11.98 0.55 -5.58
CA GLU A 195 -12.11 -0.88 -5.85
C GLU A 195 -10.74 -1.58 -5.97
N ASP A 196 -9.77 -0.91 -6.60
CA ASP A 196 -8.39 -1.40 -6.71
C ASP A 196 -7.72 -1.44 -5.34
N TYR A 197 -7.89 -0.38 -4.54
CA TYR A 197 -7.41 -0.31 -3.17
C TYR A 197 -8.00 -1.43 -2.29
N GLU A 198 -9.31 -1.66 -2.31
CA GLU A 198 -9.98 -2.71 -1.54
C GLU A 198 -9.45 -4.11 -1.88
N ARG A 199 -9.15 -4.35 -3.16
CA ARG A 199 -8.53 -5.59 -3.62
C ARG A 199 -7.12 -5.76 -3.06
N LEU A 200 -6.36 -4.67 -2.96
CA LEU A 200 -4.99 -4.68 -2.44
C LEU A 200 -4.94 -4.86 -0.92
N CYS A 201 -5.90 -4.32 -0.17
CA CYS A 201 -6.05 -4.55 1.27
C CYS A 201 -6.23 -6.04 1.64
N LYS A 202 -6.66 -6.88 0.72
CA LYS A 202 -6.78 -8.34 0.93
C LYS A 202 -5.44 -9.07 0.80
N LYS A 203 -4.41 -8.43 0.21
CA LYS A 203 -3.12 -9.03 -0.12
C LYS A 203 -1.94 -8.40 0.64
N TYR A 204 -2.04 -7.12 0.96
CA TYR A 204 -0.97 -6.33 1.55
C TYR A 204 -1.41 -5.70 2.88
N SER A 205 -0.44 -5.48 3.77
CA SER A 205 -0.68 -4.73 5.01
C SER A 205 -0.49 -3.26 4.67
N ILE A 206 -1.60 -2.55 4.50
CA ILE A 206 -1.57 -1.13 4.14
C ILE A 206 -1.77 -0.28 5.39
N GLU A 207 -0.85 0.64 5.60
CA GLU A 207 -0.87 1.59 6.70
C GLU A 207 -0.82 3.02 6.16
N TYR A 208 -1.60 3.92 6.76
CA TYR A 208 -1.52 5.36 6.49
C TYR A 208 -0.55 6.02 7.45
N TYR A 209 0.19 7.01 6.95
CA TYR A 209 1.02 7.84 7.82
C TYR A 209 0.15 8.58 8.85
N SER A 210 0.62 8.62 10.09
CA SER A 210 -0.07 9.32 11.20
C SER A 210 0.63 10.61 11.62
N SER A 211 1.80 10.90 11.03
CA SER A 211 2.65 12.02 11.41
C SER A 211 1.97 13.35 11.11
N LYS A 212 2.00 14.30 12.05
CA LYS A 212 1.37 15.62 11.95
C LYS A 212 2.35 16.71 11.55
N SER A 213 3.62 16.37 11.44
CA SER A 213 4.68 17.28 11.01
C SER A 213 5.80 16.51 10.32
N ARG A 214 6.63 17.23 9.57
CA ARG A 214 7.86 16.71 8.97
C ARG A 214 8.81 16.09 9.99
N GLN A 215 8.98 16.72 11.15
CA GLN A 215 9.86 16.21 12.20
C GLN A 215 9.34 14.88 12.78
N GLU A 216 8.04 14.81 13.05
CA GLU A 216 7.39 13.56 13.50
C GLU A 216 7.50 12.47 12.44
N PHE A 217 7.40 12.81 11.15
CA PHE A 217 7.59 11.85 10.06
C PHE A 217 9.00 11.27 10.02
N PHE A 218 10.04 12.06 10.37
CA PHE A 218 11.40 11.55 10.49
C PHE A 218 11.53 10.53 11.63
N GLU A 219 10.93 10.83 12.78
CA GLU A 219 10.92 9.94 13.95
C GLU A 219 10.17 8.64 13.67
N ASP A 220 9.02 8.74 13.01
CA ASP A 220 8.22 7.58 12.60
C ASP A 220 8.97 6.73 11.56
N CYS A 221 9.68 7.33 10.60
CA CYS A 221 10.51 6.58 9.64
C CYS A 221 11.60 5.75 10.33
N ALA A 222 12.18 6.26 11.42
CA ALA A 222 13.20 5.55 12.20
C ALA A 222 12.62 4.44 13.10
N THR A 223 11.32 4.50 13.42
CA THR A 223 10.68 3.63 14.41
C THR A 223 9.50 2.86 13.81
N LYS A 224 8.36 3.52 13.65
CA LYS A 224 7.09 2.97 13.20
C LYS A 224 7.13 2.36 11.79
N TYR A 225 7.78 3.05 10.85
CA TYR A 225 7.84 2.67 9.44
C TYR A 225 9.18 2.03 9.05
N LYS A 226 10.01 1.62 10.01
CA LYS A 226 11.39 1.14 9.77
C LYS A 226 11.50 -0.06 8.83
N ASP A 227 10.44 -0.86 8.71
CA ASP A 227 10.40 -2.11 7.93
C ASP A 227 9.62 -1.94 6.60
N VAL A 228 9.20 -0.73 6.23
CA VAL A 228 8.39 -0.45 5.03
C VAL A 228 9.24 -0.50 3.75
N PRO A 229 8.99 -1.45 2.83
CA PRO A 229 9.70 -1.50 1.55
C PRO A 229 9.17 -0.56 0.47
N ILE A 230 7.95 -0.03 0.63
CA ILE A 230 7.32 0.82 -0.39
C ILE A 230 6.47 1.94 0.23
N ILE A 231 6.61 3.15 -0.33
CA ILE A 231 5.80 4.32 -0.01
C ILE A 231 4.94 4.69 -1.22
N TYR A 232 3.63 4.77 -1.02
CA TYR A 232 2.71 5.49 -1.91
C TYR A 232 2.68 6.96 -1.47
N ARG A 233 2.80 7.90 -2.42
CA ARG A 233 2.80 9.34 -2.10
C ARG A 233 1.91 10.15 -3.03
N THR A 234 1.19 11.12 -2.47
CA THR A 234 0.45 12.14 -3.24
C THR A 234 1.00 13.56 -2.99
N PRO A 235 0.71 14.55 -3.86
CA PRO A 235 1.13 15.93 -3.69
C PRO A 235 0.63 16.57 -2.38
N GLU A 236 -0.58 16.24 -1.95
CA GLU A 236 -1.26 16.84 -0.77
C GLU A 236 -0.47 16.59 0.52
N SER A 237 0.23 15.45 0.59
CA SER A 237 1.09 15.09 1.72
C SER A 237 2.20 16.12 1.99
N GLN A 238 2.60 16.89 0.99
CA GLN A 238 3.63 17.93 1.12
C GLN A 238 3.26 19.01 2.14
N SER A 239 1.97 19.26 2.35
CA SER A 239 1.49 20.21 3.37
C SER A 239 1.82 19.78 4.81
N VAL A 240 2.05 18.48 5.03
CA VAL A 240 2.32 17.90 6.34
C VAL A 240 3.79 17.51 6.49
N VAL A 241 4.32 16.72 5.55
CA VAL A 241 5.68 16.16 5.65
C VAL A 241 6.72 16.96 4.84
N GLY A 242 6.29 17.94 4.05
CA GLY A 242 7.16 18.69 3.14
C GLY A 242 7.59 17.90 1.90
N PRO A 243 8.49 18.45 1.08
CA PRO A 243 9.04 17.76 -0.08
C PRO A 243 9.92 16.57 0.36
N PHE A 244 10.00 15.53 -0.46
CA PHE A 244 11.00 14.48 -0.29
C PHE A 244 12.31 14.95 -0.90
N ASP A 245 12.84 16.05 -0.37
CA ASP A 245 14.17 16.57 -0.70
C ASP A 245 15.27 15.69 -0.09
N SER A 246 16.54 16.05 -0.32
CA SER A 246 17.68 15.28 0.19
C SER A 246 17.66 15.05 1.71
N GLU A 247 17.10 15.97 2.50
CA GLU A 247 17.02 15.83 3.96
C GLU A 247 15.97 14.78 4.37
N LEU A 248 14.76 14.84 3.81
CA LEU A 248 13.76 13.83 4.11
C LEU A 248 14.23 12.46 3.60
N VAL A 249 14.79 12.41 2.39
CA VAL A 249 15.32 11.17 1.82
C VAL A 249 16.39 10.53 2.72
N SER A 250 17.23 11.32 3.41
CA SER A 250 18.22 10.76 4.33
C SER A 250 17.59 10.05 5.53
N HIS A 251 16.39 10.46 5.96
CA HIS A 251 15.65 9.87 7.08
C HIS A 251 14.76 8.68 6.68
N LEU A 252 14.56 8.43 5.39
CA LEU A 252 13.77 7.28 4.92
C LEU A 252 14.39 5.94 5.39
N PRO A 253 13.56 4.94 5.74
CA PRO A 253 14.01 3.70 6.32
C PRO A 253 14.90 2.90 5.36
N SER A 254 15.85 2.15 5.91
CA SER A 254 16.81 1.37 5.12
C SER A 254 16.17 0.20 4.36
N SER A 255 14.97 -0.22 4.78
CA SER A 255 14.16 -1.23 4.11
C SER A 255 13.46 -0.71 2.86
N LEU A 256 13.31 0.62 2.70
CA LEU A 256 12.59 1.24 1.60
C LEU A 256 13.32 1.01 0.27
N ARG A 257 12.59 0.49 -0.71
CA ARG A 257 13.09 0.25 -2.07
C ARG A 257 12.35 1.05 -3.13
N TYR A 258 11.10 1.42 -2.85
CA TYR A 258 10.21 2.02 -3.83
C TYR A 258 9.45 3.22 -3.28
N ILE A 259 9.33 4.27 -4.09
CA ILE A 259 8.37 5.35 -3.92
C ILE A 259 7.50 5.40 -5.18
N VAL A 260 6.19 5.22 -5.02
CA VAL A 260 5.22 5.31 -6.11
C VAL A 260 4.42 6.60 -5.94
N TYR A 261 4.54 7.53 -6.89
CA TYR A 261 4.06 8.90 -6.73
C TYR A 261 2.88 9.23 -7.66
N CYS A 262 1.80 9.77 -7.08
CA CYS A 262 0.60 10.20 -7.79
C CYS A 262 0.75 11.60 -8.35
N GLY A 263 1.51 11.74 -9.44
CA GLY A 263 1.68 13.00 -10.14
C GLY A 263 2.62 12.87 -11.33
N ALA A 264 2.40 13.65 -12.39
CA ALA A 264 3.28 13.63 -13.56
C ALA A 264 4.59 14.41 -13.33
N GLY A 265 4.50 15.59 -12.69
CA GLY A 265 5.67 16.37 -12.27
C GLY A 265 6.04 16.02 -10.84
N TYR A 266 7.30 15.63 -10.63
CA TYR A 266 7.83 15.09 -9.36
C TYR A 266 8.95 15.97 -8.79
N ASP A 267 8.90 17.29 -9.03
CA ASP A 267 9.90 18.27 -8.58
C ASP A 267 10.00 18.39 -7.04
N SER A 268 9.02 17.87 -6.30
CA SER A 268 9.06 17.75 -4.84
C SER A 268 9.71 16.46 -4.33
N ILE A 269 10.34 15.68 -5.21
CA ILE A 269 11.12 14.48 -4.88
C ILE A 269 12.53 14.64 -5.43
N ASP A 270 13.54 14.57 -4.57
CA ASP A 270 14.94 14.49 -4.98
C ASP A 270 15.26 13.07 -5.46
N VAL A 271 14.98 12.83 -6.74
CA VAL A 271 15.17 11.52 -7.36
C VAL A 271 16.64 11.10 -7.41
N SER A 272 17.58 12.05 -7.33
CA SER A 272 19.02 11.75 -7.27
C SER A 272 19.42 11.25 -5.89
N ALA A 273 18.94 11.90 -4.82
CA ALA A 273 19.12 11.41 -3.45
C ALA A 273 18.46 10.04 -3.26
N CYS A 274 17.27 9.82 -3.82
CA CYS A 274 16.62 8.50 -3.81
C CYS A 274 17.49 7.44 -4.48
N ALA A 275 18.04 7.74 -5.66
CA ALA A 275 18.89 6.81 -6.38
C ALA A 275 20.17 6.44 -5.61
N GLN A 276 20.79 7.39 -4.90
CA GLN A 276 21.95 7.14 -4.04
C GLN A 276 21.63 6.16 -2.89
N LYS A 277 20.39 6.20 -2.38
CA LYS A 277 19.88 5.22 -1.39
C LYS A 277 19.29 3.96 -2.03
N LYS A 278 19.43 3.76 -3.34
CA LYS A 278 18.86 2.64 -4.11
C LYS A 278 17.33 2.55 -4.04
N ILE A 279 16.67 3.68 -3.88
CA ILE A 279 15.21 3.81 -3.90
C ILE A 279 14.78 4.17 -5.32
N MET A 280 13.99 3.31 -5.95
CA MET A 280 13.38 3.58 -7.25
C MET A 280 12.10 4.41 -7.09
N VAL A 281 11.91 5.39 -7.99
CA VAL A 281 10.74 6.28 -7.97
C VAL A 281 9.95 6.09 -9.25
N SER A 282 8.62 5.97 -9.16
CA SER A 282 7.70 6.06 -10.30
C SER A 282 6.83 7.30 -10.22
N HIS A 283 6.29 7.71 -11.36
CA HIS A 283 5.35 8.83 -11.49
C HIS A 283 4.18 8.41 -12.41
N THR A 284 3.23 9.32 -12.71
CA THR A 284 2.04 9.02 -13.55
C THR A 284 2.04 9.72 -14.92
N PRO A 285 2.94 9.36 -15.86
CA PRO A 285 2.93 9.96 -17.18
C PRO A 285 1.70 9.47 -17.94
N VAL A 286 1.29 10.18 -18.99
CA VAL A 286 0.14 9.84 -19.86
C VAL A 286 -1.22 9.98 -19.18
N ALA A 287 -1.37 9.58 -17.91
CA ALA A 287 -2.62 9.68 -17.15
C ALA A 287 -3.16 11.12 -17.05
N VAL A 288 -2.27 12.11 -17.11
CA VAL A 288 -2.59 13.54 -16.98
C VAL A 288 -2.80 14.27 -18.31
N ASP A 289 -2.43 13.63 -19.43
CA ASP A 289 -2.20 14.30 -20.70
C ASP A 289 -3.46 15.02 -21.20
N ASP A 290 -4.59 14.29 -21.21
CA ASP A 290 -5.86 14.78 -21.76
C ASP A 290 -6.39 15.98 -20.98
N ALA A 291 -6.60 15.84 -19.67
CA ALA A 291 -7.20 16.90 -18.85
C ALA A 291 -6.33 18.16 -18.81
N THR A 292 -5.01 18.01 -18.73
CA THR A 292 -4.10 19.17 -18.67
C THR A 292 -4.04 19.90 -20.02
N ALA A 293 -4.09 19.16 -21.13
CA ALA A 293 -4.17 19.75 -22.46
C ALA A 293 -5.50 20.49 -22.68
N ASP A 294 -6.61 19.95 -22.14
CA ASP A 294 -7.92 20.59 -22.23
C ASP A 294 -7.95 21.91 -21.44
N ILE A 295 -7.36 21.95 -20.23
CA ILE A 295 -7.20 23.20 -19.45
C ILE A 295 -6.31 24.20 -20.20
N ALA A 296 -5.21 23.76 -20.82
CA ALA A 296 -4.39 24.65 -21.63
C ALA A 296 -5.15 25.24 -22.82
N ALA A 297 -5.96 24.44 -23.52
CA ALA A 297 -6.82 24.92 -24.61
C ALA A 297 -7.89 25.91 -24.10
N ILE A 298 -8.53 25.61 -22.96
CA ILE A 298 -9.48 26.51 -22.30
C ILE A 298 -8.81 27.85 -21.99
N LEU A 299 -7.62 27.85 -21.39
CA LEU A 299 -6.87 29.06 -21.07
C LEU A 299 -6.50 29.86 -22.33
N ILE A 300 -6.06 29.20 -23.40
CA ILE A 300 -5.76 29.85 -24.69
C ILE A 300 -7.01 30.55 -25.24
N LEU A 301 -8.14 29.84 -25.33
CA LEU A 301 -9.38 30.39 -25.87
C LEU A 301 -9.94 31.50 -24.98
N ASN A 302 -9.80 31.37 -23.66
CA ASN A 302 -10.20 32.41 -22.72
C ASN A 302 -9.34 33.66 -22.87
N CYS A 303 -8.02 33.52 -23.01
CA CYS A 303 -7.12 34.63 -23.29
C CYS A 303 -7.45 35.32 -24.61
N CYS A 304 -7.88 34.55 -25.62
CA CYS A 304 -8.32 35.10 -26.90
C CYS A 304 -9.63 35.90 -26.77
N ARG A 305 -10.60 35.41 -26.00
CA ARG A 305 -11.99 35.89 -26.07
C ARG A 305 -12.53 36.56 -24.79
N ASN A 306 -11.74 36.55 -23.72
CA ASN A 306 -12.05 37.11 -22.40
C ASN A 306 -13.39 36.60 -21.82
N VAL A 307 -13.64 35.29 -21.95
CA VAL A 307 -14.96 34.69 -21.67
C VAL A 307 -15.31 34.76 -20.19
N LEU A 308 -14.34 34.58 -19.27
CA LEU A 308 -14.63 34.64 -17.83
C LEU A 308 -15.12 36.03 -17.41
N ALA A 309 -14.41 37.08 -17.83
CA ALA A 309 -14.82 38.45 -17.51
C ALA A 309 -16.17 38.81 -18.14
N ALA A 310 -16.45 38.33 -19.36
CA ALA A 310 -17.75 38.52 -20.01
C ALA A 310 -18.89 37.84 -19.24
N SER A 311 -18.69 36.60 -18.79
CA SER A 311 -19.64 35.88 -17.95
C SER A 311 -19.90 36.60 -16.63
N GLU A 312 -18.83 37.10 -15.99
CA GLU A 312 -18.96 37.84 -14.73
C GLU A 312 -19.70 39.16 -14.90
N ASN A 313 -19.40 39.92 -15.96
CA ASN A 313 -20.12 41.15 -16.28
C ASN A 313 -21.61 40.89 -16.53
N LEU A 314 -21.95 39.79 -17.22
CA LEU A 314 -23.35 39.40 -17.44
C LEU A 314 -24.06 39.12 -16.11
N ARG A 315 -23.45 38.34 -15.21
CA ARG A 315 -24.01 38.02 -13.88
C ARG A 315 -24.20 39.25 -13.01
N GLN A 316 -23.34 40.25 -13.17
CA GLN A 316 -23.44 41.54 -12.47
C GLN A 316 -24.35 42.57 -13.17
N GLY A 317 -25.14 42.15 -14.18
CA GLY A 317 -26.09 43.02 -14.87
C GLY A 317 -25.46 44.06 -15.80
N ARG A 318 -24.14 43.98 -16.06
CA ARG A 318 -23.42 44.91 -16.94
C ARG A 318 -23.50 44.55 -18.42
N TRP A 319 -23.99 43.36 -18.76
CA TRP A 319 -23.98 42.84 -20.13
C TRP A 319 -22.55 42.89 -20.73
N ARG A 320 -22.34 43.69 -21.78
CA ARG A 320 -21.03 43.89 -22.44
C ARG A 320 -20.20 45.03 -21.82
N SER A 321 -20.75 45.81 -20.91
CA SER A 321 -20.03 46.94 -20.31
C SER A 321 -18.81 46.43 -19.52
N GLY A 322 -17.62 46.93 -19.88
CA GLY A 322 -16.34 46.49 -19.31
C GLY A 322 -15.72 45.25 -19.96
N VAL A 323 -16.37 44.61 -20.95
CA VAL A 323 -15.78 43.50 -21.71
C VAL A 323 -14.83 44.07 -22.78
N ARG A 324 -13.55 43.70 -22.72
CA ARG A 324 -12.55 44.07 -23.73
C ARG A 324 -12.74 43.27 -25.02
N MET A 325 -12.45 43.88 -26.17
CA MET A 325 -12.40 43.15 -27.45
C MET A 325 -11.36 42.03 -27.40
N GLY A 326 -11.75 40.87 -27.93
CA GLY A 326 -10.89 39.71 -28.07
C GLY A 326 -10.12 39.69 -29.39
N THR A 327 -9.42 38.58 -29.63
CA THR A 327 -8.76 38.23 -30.88
C THR A 327 -9.14 36.80 -31.26
N ASP A 328 -9.13 36.51 -32.56
CA ASP A 328 -9.47 35.21 -33.10
C ASP A 328 -8.21 34.33 -33.21
N PRO A 329 -8.26 33.04 -32.82
CA PRO A 329 -7.11 32.15 -32.93
C PRO A 329 -6.73 31.83 -34.38
N GLN A 330 -7.67 31.93 -35.33
CA GLN A 330 -7.45 31.53 -36.72
C GLN A 330 -6.25 32.23 -37.35
N GLY A 331 -5.44 31.47 -38.08
CA GLY A 331 -4.22 31.95 -38.74
C GLY A 331 -3.04 32.25 -37.81
N LYS A 332 -3.22 32.23 -36.48
CA LYS A 332 -2.14 32.44 -35.51
C LYS A 332 -1.18 31.25 -35.43
N ILE A 333 0.04 31.52 -34.97
CA ILE A 333 1.06 30.51 -34.68
C ILE A 333 1.04 30.16 -33.20
N LEU A 334 0.80 28.89 -32.87
CA LEU A 334 0.95 28.34 -31.53
C LEU A 334 2.35 27.75 -31.35
N GLY A 335 3.10 28.28 -30.39
CA GLY A 335 4.38 27.77 -29.90
C GLY A 335 4.21 26.91 -28.66
N VAL A 336 4.50 25.61 -28.76
CA VAL A 336 4.48 24.65 -27.65
C VAL A 336 5.90 24.51 -27.08
N LEU A 337 6.12 25.01 -25.87
CA LEU A 337 7.40 24.87 -25.16
C LEU A 337 7.37 23.59 -24.32
N GLY A 338 7.91 22.49 -24.88
CA GLY A 338 7.81 21.15 -24.30
C GLY A 338 6.73 20.28 -24.96
N ALA A 339 7.03 19.66 -26.10
CA ALA A 339 6.16 18.70 -26.78
C ALA A 339 6.25 17.27 -26.18
N GLY A 340 6.03 17.17 -24.87
CA GLY A 340 5.81 15.89 -24.17
C GLY A 340 4.42 15.31 -24.48
N GLY A 341 3.91 14.43 -23.60
CA GLY A 341 2.55 13.90 -23.71
C GLY A 341 1.51 15.01 -23.81
N ILE A 342 1.40 15.84 -22.76
CA ILE A 342 0.52 17.03 -22.70
C ILE A 342 0.69 17.95 -23.92
N GLY A 343 1.93 18.32 -24.30
CA GLY A 343 2.15 19.27 -25.40
C GLY A 343 1.69 18.75 -26.76
N ARG A 344 1.88 17.44 -27.04
CA ARG A 344 1.35 16.80 -28.27
C ARG A 344 -0.17 16.69 -28.23
N THR A 345 -0.70 16.35 -27.06
CA THR A 345 -2.14 16.27 -26.80
C THR A 345 -2.81 17.64 -27.02
N LEU A 346 -2.22 18.73 -26.53
CA LEU A 346 -2.66 20.11 -26.81
C LEU A 346 -2.61 20.44 -28.30
N ALA A 347 -1.52 20.10 -28.99
CA ALA A 347 -1.40 20.35 -30.44
C ALA A 347 -2.57 19.71 -31.21
N LYS A 348 -2.95 18.48 -30.84
CA LYS A 348 -4.12 17.78 -31.38
C LYS A 348 -5.46 18.46 -31.05
N ARG A 349 -5.64 19.05 -29.86
CA ARG A 349 -6.86 19.84 -29.55
C ARG A 349 -6.91 21.09 -30.42
N MET A 350 -5.78 21.80 -30.48
CA MET A 350 -5.70 23.11 -31.12
C MET A 350 -5.70 23.05 -32.65
N SER A 351 -5.45 21.88 -33.26
CA SER A 351 -5.53 21.70 -34.71
C SER A 351 -6.94 21.91 -35.28
N GLY A 352 -7.98 21.83 -34.46
CA GLY A 352 -9.37 22.11 -34.87
C GLY A 352 -9.75 23.59 -34.92
N PHE A 353 -8.83 24.51 -34.62
CA PHE A 353 -9.11 25.96 -34.50
C PHE A 353 -8.53 26.81 -35.64
N ASP A 354 -8.27 26.19 -36.80
CA ASP A 354 -7.69 26.80 -38.01
C ASP A 354 -6.45 27.68 -37.73
N LEU A 355 -5.59 27.22 -36.82
CA LEU A 355 -4.29 27.84 -36.57
C LEU A 355 -3.45 27.80 -37.85
N GLY A 356 -2.69 28.87 -38.11
CA GLY A 356 -1.81 28.92 -39.28
C GLY A 356 -0.65 27.93 -39.18
N LYS A 357 -0.18 27.67 -37.95
CA LYS A 357 0.90 26.72 -37.67
C LYS A 357 0.94 26.35 -36.18
N ILE A 358 1.27 25.09 -35.89
CA ILE A 358 1.68 24.66 -34.54
C ILE A 358 3.15 24.26 -34.57
N GLN A 359 3.97 24.97 -33.81
CA GLN A 359 5.41 24.74 -33.74
C GLN A 359 5.83 24.44 -32.30
N TYR A 360 6.98 23.80 -32.13
CA TYR A 360 7.45 23.44 -30.80
C TYR A 360 8.96 23.53 -30.65
N TYR A 361 9.38 23.63 -29.40
CA TYR A 361 10.78 23.47 -29.00
C TYR A 361 10.89 22.47 -27.86
N ASN A 362 11.82 21.53 -28.03
CA ASN A 362 12.36 20.64 -27.02
C ASN A 362 13.89 20.70 -27.06
N ARG A 363 14.55 20.38 -25.95
CA ARG A 363 16.01 20.16 -25.93
C ARG A 363 16.46 19.13 -26.97
N ASN A 364 15.68 18.05 -27.11
CA ASN A 364 15.85 17.03 -28.15
C ASN A 364 14.61 17.03 -29.04
N ARG A 365 14.79 17.11 -30.36
CA ARG A 365 13.71 17.01 -31.34
C ARG A 365 12.99 15.67 -31.20
N LEU A 366 11.67 15.67 -31.37
CA LEU A 366 10.87 14.45 -31.47
C LEU A 366 11.29 13.64 -32.71
N SER A 367 10.92 12.35 -32.75
CA SER A 367 11.00 11.60 -33.99
C SER A 367 10.11 12.25 -35.05
N LEU A 368 10.49 12.09 -36.33
CA LEU A 368 9.70 12.62 -37.44
C LEU A 368 8.28 12.04 -37.47
N GLU A 369 8.11 10.80 -37.05
CA GLU A 369 6.81 10.13 -36.89
C GLU A 369 5.91 10.88 -35.89
N LEU A 370 6.41 11.16 -34.68
CA LEU A 370 5.65 11.89 -33.66
C LEU A 370 5.33 13.33 -34.08
N GLU A 371 6.22 13.98 -34.85
CA GLU A 371 5.95 15.30 -35.44
C GLU A 371 4.80 15.26 -36.44
N GLN A 372 4.80 14.26 -37.33
CA GLN A 372 3.75 14.07 -38.33
C GLN A 372 2.40 13.74 -37.68
N GLU A 373 2.39 12.80 -36.75
CA GLU A 373 1.17 12.39 -36.02
C GLU A 373 0.54 13.54 -35.23
N SER A 374 1.36 14.42 -34.66
CA SER A 374 0.92 15.54 -33.82
C SER A 374 0.77 16.86 -34.58
N ASN A 375 1.06 16.88 -35.90
CA ASN A 375 1.15 18.10 -36.72
C ASN A 375 2.01 19.21 -36.07
N LEU A 376 3.20 18.82 -35.61
CA LEU A 376 4.12 19.68 -34.87
C LEU A 376 5.37 20.00 -35.69
N HIS A 377 5.70 21.29 -35.79
CA HIS A 377 6.90 21.73 -36.49
C HIS A 377 8.02 22.14 -35.52
N TYR A 378 9.13 21.42 -35.51
CA TYR A 378 10.27 21.78 -34.67
C TYR A 378 10.90 23.12 -35.12
N VAL A 379 11.23 23.95 -34.14
CA VAL A 379 11.96 25.21 -34.32
C VAL A 379 12.95 25.39 -33.17
N SER A 380 13.93 26.30 -33.33
CA SER A 380 14.79 26.69 -32.21
C SER A 380 14.01 27.43 -31.13
N PHE A 381 14.53 27.47 -29.89
CA PHE A 381 13.92 28.22 -28.79
C PHE A 381 13.70 29.69 -29.16
N GLU A 382 14.72 30.34 -29.71
CA GLU A 382 14.64 31.73 -30.16
C GLU A 382 13.60 31.93 -31.27
N THR A 383 13.55 31.03 -32.25
CA THR A 383 12.52 31.07 -33.30
C THR A 383 11.12 30.92 -32.71
N LEU A 384 10.93 30.01 -31.75
CA LEU A 384 9.65 29.83 -31.07
C LEU A 384 9.18 31.13 -30.41
N LEU A 385 10.06 31.79 -29.65
CA LEU A 385 9.73 33.06 -28.99
C LEU A 385 9.39 34.15 -30.01
N LYS A 386 10.23 34.33 -31.03
CA LYS A 386 10.11 35.44 -32.01
C LYS A 386 8.91 35.33 -32.95
N THR A 387 8.40 34.13 -33.20
CA THR A 387 7.42 33.90 -34.28
C THR A 387 6.04 33.47 -33.79
N SER A 388 5.90 33.01 -32.53
CA SER A 388 4.62 32.55 -31.99
C SER A 388 3.73 33.73 -31.59
N ASP A 389 2.44 33.64 -31.91
CA ASP A 389 1.42 34.56 -31.42
C ASP A 389 0.87 34.10 -30.06
N ILE A 390 0.91 32.79 -29.81
CA ILE A 390 0.50 32.13 -28.57
C ILE A 390 1.65 31.22 -28.15
N ILE A 391 2.08 31.29 -26.89
CA ILE A 391 3.09 30.38 -26.33
C ILE A 391 2.45 29.62 -25.16
N SER A 392 2.49 28.29 -25.22
CA SER A 392 1.99 27.42 -24.15
C SER A 392 3.13 26.57 -23.58
N VAL A 393 3.29 26.59 -22.25
CA VAL A 393 4.42 26.00 -21.52
C VAL A 393 4.03 24.67 -20.89
N HIS A 394 4.79 23.61 -21.22
CA HIS A 394 4.58 22.23 -20.79
C HIS A 394 5.88 21.48 -20.42
N CYS A 395 7.00 22.20 -20.27
CA CYS A 395 8.26 21.59 -19.86
C CYS A 395 8.32 21.34 -18.34
N PRO A 396 9.00 20.28 -17.87
CA PRO A 396 9.15 20.02 -16.44
C PRO A 396 9.96 21.11 -15.74
N LEU A 397 9.74 21.30 -14.44
CA LEU A 397 10.54 22.19 -13.60
C LEU A 397 11.82 21.48 -13.14
N ASN A 398 12.96 22.11 -13.36
CA ASN A 398 14.28 21.72 -12.87
C ASN A 398 15.21 22.94 -12.92
N ALA A 399 16.46 22.79 -12.48
CA ALA A 399 17.44 23.87 -12.47
C ALA A 399 17.64 24.58 -13.83
N ALA A 400 17.49 23.88 -14.95
CA ALA A 400 17.64 24.45 -16.29
C ALA A 400 16.37 25.12 -16.83
N THR A 401 15.20 24.87 -16.22
CA THR A 401 13.92 25.45 -16.65
C THR A 401 13.34 26.46 -15.66
N THR A 402 13.91 26.59 -14.46
CA THR A 402 13.58 27.67 -13.52
C THR A 402 13.83 29.02 -14.18
N HIS A 403 12.78 29.85 -14.24
CA HIS A 403 12.75 31.16 -14.91
C HIS A 403 13.26 31.12 -16.36
N LEU A 404 13.01 30.00 -17.07
CA LEU A 404 13.33 29.86 -18.49
C LEU A 404 12.70 30.97 -19.33
N ILE A 405 11.51 31.44 -18.94
CA ILE A 405 10.87 32.61 -19.54
C ILE A 405 10.96 33.76 -18.53
N SER A 406 11.81 34.74 -18.82
CA SER A 406 12.00 35.94 -18.01
C SER A 406 12.04 37.20 -18.89
N TYR A 407 12.53 38.32 -18.35
CA TYR A 407 12.54 39.63 -19.01
C TYR A 407 13.13 39.59 -20.44
N LYS A 408 14.23 38.86 -20.63
CA LYS A 408 14.89 38.72 -21.92
C LYS A 408 14.00 37.99 -22.92
N GLU A 409 13.41 36.87 -22.52
CA GLU A 409 12.57 36.05 -23.38
C GLU A 409 11.29 36.77 -23.75
N PHE A 410 10.64 37.47 -22.80
CA PHE A 410 9.49 38.34 -23.09
C PHE A 410 9.84 39.45 -24.08
N ALA A 411 11.02 40.05 -24.00
CA ALA A 411 11.46 41.07 -24.95
C ALA A 411 11.62 40.52 -26.39
N MET A 412 11.99 39.25 -26.52
CA MET A 412 12.14 38.56 -27.82
C MET A 412 10.80 38.18 -28.46
N MET A 413 9.73 38.07 -27.68
CA MET A 413 8.41 37.67 -28.20
C MET A 413 7.80 38.71 -29.13
N LYS A 414 6.76 38.33 -29.88
CA LYS A 414 5.93 39.30 -30.62
C LYS A 414 5.21 40.24 -29.65
N ASP A 415 4.89 41.44 -30.12
CA ASP A 415 3.96 42.29 -29.38
C ASP A 415 2.56 41.67 -29.41
N ASN A 416 1.82 41.82 -28.31
CA ASN A 416 0.53 41.19 -28.08
C ASN A 416 0.56 39.64 -28.08
N VAL A 417 1.68 39.03 -27.68
CA VAL A 417 1.75 37.57 -27.48
C VAL A 417 0.79 37.13 -26.37
N ILE A 418 0.15 35.97 -26.53
CA ILE A 418 -0.60 35.30 -25.46
C ILE A 418 0.32 34.26 -24.82
N VAL A 419 0.38 34.23 -23.49
CA VAL A 419 1.22 33.24 -22.75
C VAL A 419 0.34 32.38 -21.87
N VAL A 420 0.50 31.06 -21.97
CA VAL A 420 -0.23 30.07 -21.17
C VAL A 420 0.74 29.16 -20.43
N ASN A 421 0.49 28.89 -19.15
CA ASN A 421 1.28 27.96 -18.36
C ASN A 421 0.39 26.98 -17.60
N THR A 422 0.56 25.70 -17.91
CA THR A 422 -0.04 24.56 -17.19
C THR A 422 1.03 23.55 -16.75
N ALA A 423 2.30 23.97 -16.71
CA ALA A 423 3.41 23.13 -16.28
C ALA A 423 3.69 23.32 -14.78
N ARG A 424 4.55 24.29 -14.46
CA ARG A 424 4.90 24.73 -13.11
C ARG A 424 5.12 26.23 -13.15
N GLY A 425 4.69 26.95 -12.11
CA GLY A 425 4.77 28.41 -12.11
C GLY A 425 6.20 28.93 -12.22
N LYS A 426 7.14 28.32 -11.50
CA LYS A 426 8.58 28.69 -11.51
C LYS A 426 9.28 28.57 -12.87
N VAL A 427 8.65 28.02 -13.91
CA VAL A 427 9.21 28.06 -15.27
C VAL A 427 9.18 29.49 -15.84
N ILE A 428 8.19 30.28 -15.44
CA ILE A 428 8.04 31.69 -15.81
C ILE A 428 8.42 32.53 -14.59
N ASN A 429 9.27 33.54 -14.78
CA ASN A 429 9.47 34.56 -13.75
C ASN A 429 8.20 35.42 -13.65
N GLU A 430 7.48 35.33 -12.53
CA GLU A 430 6.15 35.93 -12.37
C GLU A 430 6.21 37.47 -12.43
N ALA A 431 7.25 38.07 -11.86
CA ALA A 431 7.48 39.51 -11.90
C ALA A 431 7.74 40.02 -13.33
N ALA A 432 8.48 39.25 -14.13
CA ALA A 432 8.72 39.57 -15.54
C ALA A 432 7.42 39.48 -16.37
N LEU A 433 6.57 38.49 -16.09
CA LEU A 433 5.27 38.34 -16.74
C LEU A 433 4.34 39.52 -16.45
N ILE A 434 4.24 39.94 -15.18
CA ILE A 434 3.43 41.10 -14.77
C ILE A 434 3.93 42.36 -15.49
N ASN A 435 5.24 42.59 -15.51
CA ASN A 435 5.82 43.73 -16.22
C ASN A 435 5.49 43.71 -17.72
N ALA A 436 5.53 42.53 -18.35
CA ALA A 436 5.23 42.38 -19.77
C ALA A 436 3.74 42.60 -20.07
N LEU A 437 2.84 42.21 -19.15
CA LEU A 437 1.40 42.52 -19.22
C LEU A 437 1.13 44.03 -19.11
N GLU A 438 1.71 44.68 -18.10
CA GLU A 438 1.54 46.12 -17.84
C GLU A 438 2.02 46.99 -19.01
N ARG A 439 3.11 46.58 -19.67
CA ARG A 439 3.67 47.28 -20.84
C ARG A 439 2.96 46.95 -22.14
N GLY A 440 1.98 46.05 -22.13
CA GLY A 440 1.26 45.60 -23.33
C GLY A 440 2.08 44.70 -24.26
N LYS A 441 3.24 44.20 -23.81
CA LYS A 441 4.04 43.24 -24.57
C LYS A 441 3.29 41.90 -24.66
N VAL A 442 2.79 41.44 -23.51
CA VAL A 442 1.90 40.28 -23.41
C VAL A 442 0.47 40.79 -23.48
N LEU A 443 -0.30 40.28 -24.44
CA LEU A 443 -1.72 40.63 -24.60
C LEU A 443 -2.52 40.13 -23.40
N ALA A 444 -2.36 38.85 -23.06
CA ALA A 444 -3.08 38.14 -22.01
C ALA A 444 -2.25 36.96 -21.50
N ALA A 445 -2.46 36.59 -20.25
CA ALA A 445 -1.79 35.45 -19.60
C ALA A 445 -2.83 34.48 -19.03
N GLY A 446 -2.70 33.20 -19.37
CA GLY A 446 -3.56 32.12 -18.85
C GLY A 446 -2.74 31.18 -17.98
N LEU A 447 -2.98 31.17 -16.68
CA LEU A 447 -2.16 30.44 -15.72
C LEU A 447 -3.03 29.47 -14.92
N ASP A 448 -2.63 28.21 -14.90
CA ASP A 448 -3.11 27.24 -13.92
C ASP A 448 -2.12 27.04 -12.76
N VAL A 449 -0.90 27.59 -12.89
CA VAL A 449 0.21 27.39 -11.94
C VAL A 449 0.93 28.71 -11.65
N PHE A 450 1.49 28.85 -10.45
CA PHE A 450 2.06 30.09 -9.90
C PHE A 450 3.42 29.87 -9.23
N GLU A 451 4.23 30.92 -9.12
CA GLU A 451 5.63 30.77 -8.69
C GLU A 451 5.77 30.30 -7.23
N GLU A 452 4.87 30.76 -6.34
CA GLU A 452 4.87 30.48 -4.91
C GLU A 452 3.53 29.88 -4.42
N GLU A 453 2.97 28.94 -5.16
CA GLU A 453 1.69 28.29 -4.82
C GLU A 453 1.60 27.89 -3.32
N PRO A 454 0.48 28.19 -2.64
CA PRO A 454 -0.77 28.77 -3.15
C PRO A 454 -0.79 30.31 -3.18
N LYS A 455 0.33 30.99 -2.91
CA LYS A 455 0.41 32.45 -3.00
C LYS A 455 0.45 32.87 -4.47
N ILE A 456 -0.31 33.91 -4.80
CA ILE A 456 -0.40 34.49 -6.14
C ILE A 456 -0.08 35.96 -6.04
N SER A 457 0.71 36.50 -6.97
CA SER A 457 0.99 37.94 -6.98
C SER A 457 -0.29 38.78 -7.13
N PRO A 458 -0.46 39.85 -6.34
CA PRO A 458 -1.55 40.82 -6.50
C PRO A 458 -1.61 41.44 -7.90
N GLY A 459 -0.46 41.58 -8.56
CA GLY A 459 -0.36 42.09 -9.93
C GLY A 459 -1.06 41.18 -10.93
N LEU A 460 -0.92 39.86 -10.80
CA LEU A 460 -1.65 38.91 -11.64
C LEU A 460 -3.15 38.91 -11.32
N LEU A 461 -3.51 38.85 -10.03
CA LEU A 461 -4.91 38.76 -9.58
C LEU A 461 -5.76 39.96 -10.05
N SER A 462 -5.17 41.16 -10.03
CA SER A 462 -5.89 42.40 -10.38
C SER A 462 -5.85 42.72 -11.89
N HIS A 463 -4.96 42.09 -12.65
CA HIS A 463 -4.78 42.45 -14.05
C HIS A 463 -5.94 41.92 -14.92
N PRO A 464 -6.63 42.78 -15.70
CA PRO A 464 -7.89 42.44 -16.37
C PRO A 464 -7.75 41.52 -17.59
N ARG A 465 -6.53 41.07 -17.89
CA ARG A 465 -6.22 40.10 -18.95
C ARG A 465 -5.43 38.90 -18.44
N SER A 466 -5.42 38.71 -17.13
CA SER A 466 -5.00 37.46 -16.50
C SER A 466 -6.20 36.54 -16.38
N VAL A 467 -6.06 35.30 -16.83
CA VAL A 467 -7.02 34.22 -16.64
C VAL A 467 -6.34 33.22 -15.71
N LEU A 468 -6.85 33.10 -14.49
CA LEU A 468 -6.18 32.38 -13.42
C LEU A 468 -7.05 31.21 -12.95
N LEU A 469 -6.45 30.02 -12.88
CA LEU A 469 -7.06 28.80 -12.37
C LEU A 469 -6.20 28.23 -11.23
N PRO A 470 -6.79 27.62 -10.21
CA PRO A 470 -6.06 27.18 -9.02
C PRO A 470 -5.50 25.76 -9.16
N HIS A 471 -4.62 25.53 -10.13
CA HIS A 471 -3.93 24.25 -10.37
C HIS A 471 -4.89 23.07 -10.56
N ILE A 472 -5.84 23.22 -11.48
CA ILE A 472 -6.90 22.24 -11.74
C ILE A 472 -6.65 21.36 -12.97
N GLY A 473 -5.45 21.39 -13.55
CA GLY A 473 -5.06 20.64 -14.75
C GLY A 473 -5.55 19.19 -14.79
N THR A 474 -5.47 18.46 -13.67
CA THR A 474 -5.89 17.06 -13.56
C THR A 474 -7.13 16.85 -12.69
N PHE A 475 -7.84 17.93 -12.33
CA PHE A 475 -8.94 17.90 -11.36
C PHE A 475 -10.25 17.40 -11.99
N THR A 476 -10.23 16.15 -12.45
CA THR A 476 -11.34 15.41 -13.08
C THR A 476 -11.38 14.00 -12.54
N ASN A 477 -12.57 13.41 -12.37
CA ASN A 477 -12.72 12.05 -11.82
C ASN A 477 -11.92 11.03 -12.63
N GLU A 478 -11.95 11.13 -13.96
CA GLU A 478 -11.28 10.20 -14.87
C GLU A 478 -9.76 10.29 -14.78
N SER A 479 -9.19 11.50 -14.68
CA SER A 479 -7.73 11.66 -14.57
C SER A 479 -7.24 11.24 -13.19
N GLN A 480 -7.94 11.63 -12.13
CA GLN A 480 -7.60 11.23 -10.77
C GLN A 480 -7.65 9.69 -10.62
N TYR A 481 -8.70 9.04 -11.14
CA TYR A 481 -8.77 7.58 -11.20
C TYR A 481 -7.60 6.96 -11.97
N LYS A 482 -7.32 7.44 -13.20
CA LYS A 482 -6.20 6.92 -14.01
C LYS A 482 -4.85 7.09 -13.31
N MET A 483 -4.65 8.21 -12.62
CA MET A 483 -3.43 8.49 -11.87
C MET A 483 -3.28 7.51 -10.71
N GLU A 484 -4.26 7.43 -9.80
CA GLU A 484 -4.20 6.52 -8.65
C GLU A 484 -4.06 5.06 -9.10
N LYS A 485 -4.84 4.65 -10.11
CA LYS A 485 -4.76 3.31 -10.68
C LYS A 485 -3.34 2.97 -11.14
N LEU A 486 -2.68 3.87 -11.85
CA LEU A 486 -1.32 3.66 -12.34
C LEU A 486 -0.30 3.60 -11.20
N VAL A 487 -0.48 4.39 -10.13
CA VAL A 487 0.38 4.30 -8.95
C VAL A 487 0.20 2.97 -8.24
N LEU A 488 -1.03 2.51 -8.09
CA LEU A 488 -1.34 1.18 -7.52
C LEU A 488 -0.79 0.04 -8.39
N ASP A 489 -0.82 0.17 -9.71
CA ASP A 489 -0.22 -0.80 -10.61
C ASP A 489 1.32 -0.81 -10.52
N ASN A 490 1.96 0.36 -10.35
CA ASN A 490 3.40 0.43 -10.03
C ASN A 490 3.70 -0.20 -8.68
N MET A 491 2.84 -0.01 -7.67
CA MET A 491 2.99 -0.63 -6.37
C MET A 491 2.96 -2.15 -6.47
N VAL A 492 2.00 -2.70 -7.22
CA VAL A 492 1.90 -4.14 -7.49
C VAL A 492 3.12 -4.65 -8.24
N ALA A 493 3.56 -3.96 -9.30
CA ALA A 493 4.76 -4.34 -10.04
C ALA A 493 6.02 -4.34 -9.15
N ALA A 494 6.13 -3.36 -8.25
CA ALA A 494 7.26 -3.27 -7.33
C ALA A 494 7.28 -4.41 -6.32
N LEU A 495 6.12 -4.75 -5.76
CA LEU A 495 5.98 -5.79 -4.73
C LEU A 495 6.07 -7.21 -5.30
N GLU A 496 5.58 -7.43 -6.51
CA GLU A 496 5.46 -8.78 -7.09
C GLU A 496 6.56 -9.11 -8.09
N GLN A 497 7.12 -8.11 -8.77
CA GLN A 497 8.04 -8.29 -9.90
C GLN A 497 9.36 -7.53 -9.72
N ASP A 498 9.53 -6.84 -8.59
CA ASP A 498 10.73 -6.05 -8.28
C ASP A 498 11.05 -5.00 -9.35
N THR A 499 10.01 -4.36 -9.91
CA THR A 499 10.13 -3.40 -11.02
C THR A 499 9.07 -2.30 -10.95
N LEU A 500 9.22 -1.26 -11.77
CA LEU A 500 8.23 -0.19 -11.92
C LEU A 500 7.75 -0.12 -13.37
N LEU A 501 6.46 0.14 -13.55
CA LEU A 501 5.85 0.34 -14.88
C LEU A 501 6.28 1.68 -15.48
N THR A 502 6.34 2.72 -14.64
CA THR A 502 6.64 4.10 -15.05
C THR A 502 7.72 4.71 -14.16
N PRO A 503 8.95 4.16 -14.14
CA PRO A 503 10.06 4.74 -13.39
C PRO A 503 10.40 6.13 -13.94
N VAL A 504 10.85 7.03 -13.05
CA VAL A 504 11.30 8.36 -13.45
C VAL A 504 12.47 8.26 -14.46
N PRO A 505 12.51 9.05 -15.54
CA PRO A 505 13.53 8.94 -16.60
C PRO A 505 14.97 9.02 -16.10
N GLU A 506 15.23 9.80 -15.05
CA GLU A 506 16.54 10.02 -14.44
C GLU A 506 17.12 8.72 -13.86
N HIS A 507 16.26 7.80 -13.39
CA HIS A 507 16.65 6.53 -12.80
C HIS A 507 17.23 5.53 -13.81
N LYS A 508 17.03 5.76 -15.12
CA LYS A 508 17.62 4.93 -16.18
C LYS A 508 19.14 4.83 -16.08
N HIS A 509 19.83 5.83 -15.53
CA HIS A 509 21.29 5.82 -15.39
C HIS A 509 21.78 5.11 -14.11
N PHE A 510 20.91 4.96 -13.11
CA PHE A 510 21.28 4.46 -11.79
C PHE A 510 20.91 2.99 -11.59
N PHE A 511 19.80 2.55 -12.19
CA PHE A 511 19.25 1.20 -12.00
C PHE A 511 19.34 0.32 -13.24
N SER A 512 20.05 0.75 -14.28
CA SER A 512 20.33 -0.06 -15.46
C SER A 512 21.35 -1.16 -15.15
N HIS A 513 20.91 -2.28 -14.55
CA HIS A 513 21.65 -3.54 -14.54
C HIS A 513 20.71 -4.75 -14.77
N ASN A 514 21.12 -5.60 -15.70
CA ASN A 514 20.54 -6.88 -16.17
C ASN A 514 19.40 -6.78 -17.20
N LYS A 515 19.77 -6.53 -18.46
CA LYS A 515 19.18 -7.30 -19.56
C LYS A 515 19.98 -8.56 -19.78
#